data_AF-A0AAE1QPS1-F1
#
_entry.id   AF-A0AAE1QPS1-F1
#
_cell.length_a   1.000
_cell.length_b   1.000
_cell.length_c   1.000
_cell.angle_alpha   90.00
_cell.angle_beta   90.00
_cell.angle_gamma   90.00
#
_symmetry.space_group_name_H-M   'P 1'
#
loop_
_entity.id
_entity.type
_entity.pdbx_description
1 polymer ?
#
loop_
_entity_poly.entity_id
_entity_poly.type
_entity_poly.pdbx_seq_one_letter_code
_entity_poly.pdbx_strand_id
1 'polypeptide(L)'
;MAVIGITSFVTDVDETKRIVEEYKKKNAEVTIKNCGKLSKDDILIDQLLEEEKEKEDLKKKWQQVEESNVKFNQMKKLQKEALVDELMYSNMSATQILESHVNDLKSGLNLENQNITIKNKAELNQMKQKLFEQEAQINRNKPSYFSTGIQRGKASNIFAPVPKDESKPYVYETRELELNGPKLPSIKELVNKKYLNNVRSTDEVERAGGFEPYYSCCRALLDAFCGLYFNNN
;
A
#
# COMPACT_ATOMS: atom_id res chain seq x y z
N MET A 1 -17.22 -31.95 -6.69
CA MET A 1 -18.55 -32.52 -7.00
C MET A 1 -19.68 -32.10 -6.06
N ALA A 2 -19.45 -31.42 -4.92
CA ALA A 2 -20.53 -31.02 -4.00
C ALA A 2 -21.17 -29.64 -4.28
N VAL A 3 -20.54 -28.78 -5.08
CA VAL A 3 -21.00 -27.39 -5.30
C VAL A 3 -22.26 -27.32 -6.19
N ILE A 4 -22.41 -28.27 -7.12
CA ILE A 4 -23.52 -28.31 -8.10
C ILE A 4 -24.87 -28.62 -7.44
N GLY A 5 -24.88 -29.30 -6.28
CA GLY A 5 -26.13 -29.65 -5.56
C GLY A 5 -26.72 -28.53 -4.71
N ILE A 6 -25.96 -27.46 -4.41
CA ILE A 6 -26.45 -26.33 -3.60
C ILE A 6 -27.19 -25.31 -4.50
N THR A 7 -26.88 -25.29 -5.79
CA THR A 7 -27.48 -24.37 -6.77
C THR A 7 -28.75 -24.93 -7.44
N SER A 8 -29.12 -26.19 -7.20
CA SER A 8 -30.33 -26.79 -7.78
C SER A 8 -31.55 -26.56 -6.89
N PHE A 9 -32.56 -25.90 -7.45
CA PHE A 9 -33.80 -25.43 -6.78
C PHE A 9 -34.75 -26.54 -6.28
N VAL A 10 -34.35 -27.82 -6.35
CA VAL A 10 -35.21 -28.99 -6.08
C VAL A 10 -34.57 -29.96 -5.07
N THR A 11 -33.83 -29.45 -4.09
CA THR A 11 -33.49 -30.23 -2.89
C THR A 11 -34.16 -29.62 -1.67
N ASP A 12 -34.73 -30.49 -0.83
CA ASP A 12 -35.36 -30.12 0.43
C ASP A 12 -34.42 -29.23 1.26
N VAL A 13 -34.92 -28.05 1.65
CA VAL A 13 -34.16 -27.04 2.41
C VAL A 13 -33.55 -27.66 3.67
N ASP A 14 -34.24 -28.63 4.28
CA ASP A 14 -33.76 -29.29 5.49
C ASP A 14 -32.67 -30.33 5.21
N GLU A 15 -32.66 -30.95 4.04
CA GLU A 15 -31.57 -31.83 3.60
C GLU A 15 -30.31 -31.03 3.24
N THR A 16 -30.46 -29.89 2.56
CA THR A 16 -29.33 -28.98 2.30
C THR A 16 -28.72 -28.45 3.60
N LYS A 17 -29.55 -28.07 4.59
CA LYS A 17 -29.06 -27.67 5.92
C LYS A 17 -28.24 -28.77 6.58
N ARG A 18 -28.73 -30.02 6.55
CA ARG A 18 -28.00 -31.18 7.11
C ARG A 18 -26.64 -31.39 6.45
N ILE A 19 -26.57 -31.32 5.11
CA ILE A 19 -25.32 -31.46 4.37
C ILE A 19 -24.35 -30.33 4.74
N VAL A 20 -24.84 -29.09 4.87
CA VAL A 20 -24.03 -27.93 5.30
C VAL A 20 -23.51 -28.10 6.72
N GLU A 21 -24.35 -28.55 7.65
CA GLU A 21 -23.95 -28.83 9.04
C GLU A 21 -22.91 -29.95 9.12
N GLU A 22 -23.11 -31.03 8.37
CA GLU A 22 -22.17 -32.15 8.31
C GLU A 22 -20.83 -31.71 7.70
N TYR A 23 -20.85 -30.89 6.65
CA TYR A 23 -19.65 -30.30 6.06
C TYR A 23 -18.92 -29.38 7.05
N LYS A 24 -19.64 -28.50 7.75
CA LYS A 24 -19.08 -27.63 8.78
C LYS A 24 -18.42 -28.45 9.89
N LYS A 25 -19.06 -29.53 10.33
CA LYS A 25 -18.52 -30.41 11.37
C LYS A 25 -17.26 -31.15 10.91
N LYS A 26 -17.26 -31.69 9.68
CA LYS A 26 -16.12 -32.43 9.12
C LYS A 26 -14.93 -31.52 8.76
N ASN A 27 -15.17 -30.28 8.35
CA ASN A 27 -14.12 -29.34 7.96
C ASN A 27 -13.73 -28.33 9.04
N ALA A 28 -14.35 -28.34 10.22
CA ALA A 28 -14.04 -27.41 11.32
C ALA A 28 -12.54 -27.38 11.64
N GLU A 29 -11.89 -28.54 11.75
CA GLU A 29 -10.45 -28.62 12.06
C GLU A 29 -9.56 -28.06 10.94
N VAL A 30 -9.95 -28.25 9.67
CA VAL A 30 -9.23 -27.72 8.51
C VAL A 30 -9.37 -26.20 8.47
N THR A 31 -10.57 -25.68 8.74
CA THR A 31 -10.83 -24.24 8.85
C THR A 31 -10.00 -23.63 9.97
N ILE A 32 -9.97 -24.21 11.18
CA ILE A 32 -9.17 -23.71 12.30
C ILE A 32 -7.67 -23.68 11.95
N LYS A 33 -7.15 -24.75 11.32
CA LYS A 33 -5.75 -24.81 10.87
C LYS A 33 -5.42 -23.75 9.81
N ASN A 34 -6.32 -23.52 8.86
CA ASN A 34 -6.12 -22.52 7.80
C ASN A 34 -6.25 -21.09 8.33
N CYS A 35 -7.24 -20.82 9.19
CA CYS A 35 -7.36 -19.52 9.89
C CYS A 35 -6.12 -19.24 10.76
N GLY A 36 -5.59 -20.26 11.43
CA GLY A 36 -4.35 -20.13 12.20
C GLY A 36 -3.10 -19.89 11.36
N LYS A 37 -3.08 -20.29 10.08
CA LYS A 37 -1.98 -19.96 9.14
C LYS A 37 -2.11 -18.53 8.65
N LEU A 38 -3.30 -18.14 8.20
CA LEU A 38 -3.58 -16.76 7.75
C LEU A 38 -3.21 -15.75 8.85
N SER A 39 -3.62 -16.01 10.10
CA SER A 39 -3.27 -15.16 11.23
C SER A 39 -1.77 -15.10 11.53
N LYS A 40 -1.00 -16.18 11.27
CA LYS A 40 0.46 -16.16 11.43
C LYS A 40 1.14 -15.37 10.33
N ASP A 41 0.64 -15.49 9.10
CA ASP A 41 1.13 -14.72 7.97
C ASP A 41 0.84 -13.23 8.18
N ASP A 42 -0.34 -12.87 8.70
CA ASP A 42 -0.68 -11.49 9.09
C ASP A 42 0.30 -10.96 10.16
N ILE A 43 0.55 -11.74 11.23
CA ILE A 43 1.53 -11.36 12.27
C ILE A 43 2.94 -11.19 11.68
N LEU A 44 3.35 -12.06 10.74
CA LEU A 44 4.64 -11.96 10.07
C LEU A 44 4.73 -10.70 9.19
N ILE A 45 3.66 -10.37 8.47
CA ILE A 45 3.57 -9.16 7.65
C ILE A 45 3.73 -7.92 8.54
N ASP A 46 3.02 -7.87 9.68
CA ASP A 46 3.12 -6.77 10.64
C ASP A 46 4.55 -6.61 11.19
N GLN A 47 5.22 -7.73 11.50
CA GLN A 47 6.63 -7.72 11.94
C GLN A 47 7.56 -7.17 10.86
N LEU A 48 7.39 -7.60 9.61
CA LEU A 48 8.20 -7.12 8.49
C LEU A 48 7.99 -5.63 8.20
N LEU A 49 6.74 -5.15 8.30
CA LEU A 49 6.41 -3.73 8.14
C LEU A 49 7.07 -2.87 9.23
N GLU A 50 7.06 -3.32 10.48
CA GLU A 50 7.72 -2.59 11.57
C GLU A 50 9.23 -2.55 11.36
N GLU A 51 9.85 -3.65 10.92
CA GLU A 51 11.28 -3.67 10.58
C GLU A 51 11.63 -2.73 9.41
N GLU A 52 10.79 -2.64 8.38
CA GLU A 52 11.00 -1.73 7.25
C GLU A 52 10.92 -0.28 7.71
N LYS A 53 9.95 0.05 8.56
CA LYS A 53 9.77 1.37 9.14
C LYS A 53 10.96 1.76 10.03
N GLU A 54 11.44 0.87 10.89
CA GLU A 54 12.63 1.10 11.70
C GLU A 54 13.86 1.41 10.83
N LYS A 55 14.04 0.66 9.73
CA LYS A 55 15.14 0.89 8.77
C LYS A 55 15.00 2.25 8.08
N GLU A 56 13.79 2.63 7.70
CA GLU A 56 13.53 3.92 7.06
C GLU A 56 13.82 5.09 8.02
N ASP A 57 13.40 4.98 9.28
CA ASP A 57 13.66 5.98 10.31
C ASP A 57 15.15 6.11 10.63
N LEU A 58 15.87 4.98 10.67
CA LEU A 58 17.33 4.96 10.83
C LEU A 58 18.02 5.70 9.67
N LYS A 59 17.55 5.49 8.43
CA LYS A 59 18.08 6.14 7.23
C LYS A 59 17.80 7.64 7.22
N LYS A 60 16.58 8.05 7.59
CA LYS A 60 16.20 9.48 7.72
C LYS A 60 17.08 10.19 8.76
N LYS A 61 17.27 9.58 9.94
CA LYS A 61 18.13 10.12 10.98
C LYS A 61 19.60 10.24 10.51
N TRP A 62 20.07 9.26 9.74
CA TRP A 62 21.40 9.30 9.13
C TRP A 62 21.58 10.47 8.16
N GLN A 63 20.61 10.66 7.27
CA GLN A 63 20.65 11.76 6.30
C GLN A 63 20.66 13.12 7.01
N GLN A 64 19.85 13.29 8.06
CA GLN A 64 19.81 14.53 8.84
C GLN A 64 21.16 14.86 9.50
N VAL A 65 21.86 13.85 10.03
CA VAL A 65 23.19 14.04 10.64
C VAL A 65 24.22 14.41 9.57
N GLU A 66 24.19 13.75 8.41
CA GLU A 66 25.11 14.05 7.30
C GLU A 66 24.88 15.48 6.76
N GLU A 67 23.63 15.89 6.56
CA GLU A 67 23.28 17.25 6.16
C GLU A 67 23.77 18.30 7.18
N SER A 68 23.64 18.01 8.47
CA SER A 68 24.15 18.88 9.54
C SER A 68 25.68 19.00 9.50
N ASN A 69 26.39 17.89 9.25
CA ASN A 69 27.84 17.89 9.09
C ASN A 69 28.29 18.68 7.85
N VAL A 70 27.60 18.53 6.72
CA VAL A 70 27.88 19.28 5.49
C VAL A 70 27.70 20.78 5.73
N LYS A 71 26.57 21.19 6.33
CA LYS A 71 26.30 22.59 6.69
C LYS A 71 27.38 23.15 7.62
N PHE A 72 27.77 22.40 8.63
CA PHE A 72 28.83 22.81 9.55
C PHE A 72 30.18 23.02 8.84
N ASN A 73 30.56 22.12 7.94
CA ASN A 73 31.77 22.26 7.13
C ASN A 73 31.70 23.45 6.17
N GLN A 74 30.54 23.71 5.58
CA GLN A 74 30.31 24.90 4.74
C GLN A 74 30.45 26.18 5.56
N MET A 75 29.87 26.25 6.76
CA MET A 75 30.00 27.41 7.65
C MET A 75 31.46 27.69 8.03
N LYS A 76 32.23 26.65 8.34
CA LYS A 76 33.68 26.80 8.58
C LYS A 76 34.44 27.33 7.38
N LYS A 77 34.02 26.95 6.16
CA LYS A 77 34.64 27.45 4.93
C LYS A 77 34.29 28.92 4.71
N LEU A 78 33.02 29.28 4.87
CA LEU A 78 32.54 30.66 4.75
C LEU A 78 33.22 31.60 5.75
N GLN A 79 33.40 31.18 7.01
CA GLN A 79 34.13 31.96 8.01
C GLN A 79 35.59 32.23 7.59
N LYS A 80 36.26 31.22 7.00
CA LYS A 80 37.63 31.38 6.50
C LYS A 80 37.69 32.29 5.29
N GLU A 81 36.74 32.19 4.37
CA GLU A 81 36.65 33.07 3.19
C GLU A 81 36.36 34.51 3.62
N ALA A 82 35.46 34.74 4.58
CA ALA A 82 35.17 36.06 5.13
C ALA A 82 36.41 36.73 5.76
N LEU A 83 37.24 35.97 6.49
CA LEU A 83 38.51 36.48 7.00
C LEU A 83 39.46 36.90 5.87
N VAL A 84 39.53 36.11 4.80
CA VAL A 84 40.37 36.43 3.63
C VAL A 84 39.87 37.70 2.94
N ASP A 85 38.56 37.83 2.75
CA ASP A 85 37.96 39.02 2.14
C ASP A 85 38.20 40.28 2.98
N GLU A 86 38.08 40.18 4.31
CA GLU A 86 38.36 41.30 5.21
C GLU A 86 39.85 41.68 5.17
N LEU A 87 40.77 40.71 5.08
CA LEU A 87 42.20 40.98 4.90
C LEU A 87 42.54 41.58 3.52
N MET A 88 41.75 41.30 2.49
CA MET A 88 42.01 41.76 1.12
C MET A 88 41.45 43.16 0.84
N TYR A 89 40.26 43.46 1.38
CA TYR A 89 39.49 44.65 1.00
C TYR A 89 39.36 45.70 2.10
N SER A 90 39.62 45.36 3.37
CA SER A 90 39.52 46.35 4.45
C SER A 90 40.81 47.16 4.60
N ASN A 91 40.67 48.42 5.01
CA ASN A 91 41.79 49.32 5.29
C ASN A 91 42.25 49.26 6.76
N MET A 92 41.82 48.24 7.50
CA MET A 92 42.16 48.06 8.92
C MET A 92 43.50 47.34 9.07
N SER A 93 44.14 47.51 10.23
CA SER A 93 45.39 46.79 10.51
C SER A 93 45.12 45.29 10.61
N ALA A 94 46.03 44.47 10.05
CA ALA A 94 45.91 43.00 10.08
C ALA A 94 45.73 42.44 11.50
N THR A 95 46.31 43.11 12.51
CA THR A 95 46.15 42.79 13.93
C THR A 95 44.72 42.96 14.41
N GLN A 96 44.03 44.05 14.04
CA GLN A 96 42.63 44.26 14.42
C GLN A 96 41.68 43.27 13.75
N ILE A 97 41.94 42.90 12.48
CA ILE A 97 41.12 41.95 11.73
C ILE A 97 41.20 40.55 12.36
N LEU A 98 42.42 40.12 12.73
CA LEU A 98 42.63 38.85 13.41
C LEU A 98 42.00 38.82 14.81
N GLU A 99 42.05 39.93 15.55
CA GLU A 99 41.39 40.05 16.85
C GLU A 99 39.85 39.98 16.72
N SER A 100 39.27 40.67 15.73
CA SER A 100 37.82 40.60 15.46
C SER A 100 37.40 39.17 15.13
N HIS A 101 38.11 38.51 14.20
CA HIS A 101 37.80 37.14 13.83
C HIS A 101 38.00 36.13 14.98
N VAL A 102 39.03 36.30 15.83
CA VAL A 102 39.19 35.48 17.04
C VAL A 102 38.08 35.74 18.05
N ASN A 103 37.59 36.98 18.17
CA ASN A 103 36.46 37.31 19.02
C ASN A 103 35.14 36.76 18.45
N ASP A 104 34.93 36.76 17.15
CA ASP A 104 33.78 36.14 16.46
C ASP A 104 33.82 34.61 16.54
N LEU A 105 35.02 34.03 16.49
CA LEU A 105 35.22 32.62 16.80
C LEU A 105 34.96 32.33 18.28
N LYS A 106 35.39 33.17 19.21
CA LYS A 106 35.13 32.96 20.66
C LYS A 106 33.67 33.18 21.02
N SER A 107 32.99 34.14 20.39
CA SER A 107 31.57 34.41 20.59
C SER A 107 30.69 33.38 19.86
N GLY A 108 31.15 32.83 18.73
CA GLY A 108 30.49 31.76 17.96
C GLY A 108 30.87 30.32 18.34
N LEU A 109 31.98 30.10 19.06
CA LEU A 109 32.47 28.81 19.56
C LEU A 109 32.63 28.88 21.08
N ASN A 110 31.51 28.77 21.79
CA ASN A 110 31.59 28.09 23.07
C ASN A 110 31.95 26.61 22.81
N LEU A 111 32.79 26.06 23.68
CA LEU A 111 33.32 24.67 23.69
C LEU A 111 32.26 23.55 23.53
N GLU A 112 30.98 23.91 23.58
CA GLU A 112 29.82 23.10 23.24
C GLU A 112 29.86 22.57 21.79
N ASN A 113 30.28 23.35 20.80
CA ASN A 113 30.27 22.93 19.39
C ASN A 113 31.32 21.84 19.05
N GLN A 114 32.47 21.83 19.74
CA GLN A 114 33.45 20.75 19.60
C GLN A 114 32.98 19.47 20.30
N ASN A 115 32.40 19.58 21.50
CA ASN A 115 31.83 18.43 22.22
C ASN A 115 30.62 17.83 21.49
N ILE A 116 29.77 18.67 20.86
CA ILE A 116 28.69 18.24 19.98
C ILE A 116 29.25 17.55 18.73
N THR A 117 30.32 18.05 18.12
CA THR A 117 30.97 17.39 16.96
C THR A 117 31.53 16.02 17.33
N ILE A 118 32.16 15.88 18.50
CA ILE A 118 32.72 14.61 18.98
C ILE A 118 31.61 13.62 19.36
N LYS A 119 30.56 14.07 20.06
CA LYS A 119 29.38 13.25 20.40
C LYS A 119 28.63 12.80 19.14
N ASN A 120 28.34 13.72 18.21
CA ASN A 120 27.70 13.40 16.94
C ASN A 120 28.55 12.43 16.10
N LYS A 121 29.88 12.56 16.11
CA LYS A 121 30.78 11.63 15.41
C LYS A 121 30.84 10.24 16.07
N ALA A 122 30.76 10.16 17.40
CA ALA A 122 30.68 8.90 18.14
C ALA A 122 29.35 8.18 17.90
N GLU A 123 28.23 8.92 17.96
CA GLU A 123 26.89 8.42 17.65
C GLU A 123 26.78 7.97 16.19
N LEU A 124 27.39 8.72 15.26
CA LEU A 124 27.50 8.35 13.85
C LEU A 124 28.24 7.02 13.66
N ASN A 125 29.36 6.82 14.38
CA ASN A 125 30.14 5.59 14.30
C ASN A 125 29.39 4.39 14.90
N GLN A 126 28.70 4.57 16.02
CA GLN A 126 27.86 3.53 16.62
C GLN A 126 26.70 3.14 15.69
N MET A 127 26.08 4.10 15.02
CA MET A 127 24.97 3.85 14.10
C MET A 127 25.45 3.22 12.78
N LYS A 128 26.67 3.57 12.32
CA LYS A 128 27.37 2.88 11.22
C LYS A 128 27.60 1.41 11.54
N GLN A 129 28.04 1.09 12.76
CA GLN A 129 28.24 -0.30 13.20
C GLN A 129 26.91 -1.08 13.22
N LYS A 130 25.83 -0.50 13.76
CA LYS A 130 24.51 -1.15 13.78
C LYS A 130 23.95 -1.44 12.38
N LEU A 131 24.11 -0.52 11.43
CA LEU A 131 23.73 -0.73 10.03
C LEU A 131 24.57 -1.83 9.37
N PHE A 132 25.89 -1.81 9.60
CA PHE A 132 26.80 -2.81 9.07
C PHE A 132 26.48 -4.23 9.60
N GLU A 133 26.14 -4.35 10.89
CA GLU A 133 25.70 -5.61 11.48
C GLU A 133 24.35 -6.10 10.92
N GLN A 134 23.39 -5.20 10.67
CA GLN A 134 22.11 -5.56 10.03
C GLN A 134 22.29 -5.97 8.55
N GLU A 135 23.10 -5.23 7.77
CA GLU A 135 23.38 -5.59 6.38
C GLU A 135 24.12 -6.93 6.26
N ALA A 136 25.00 -7.25 7.22
CA ALA A 136 25.70 -8.53 7.29
C ALA A 136 24.77 -9.72 7.57
N GLN A 137 23.64 -9.52 8.25
CA GLN A 137 22.62 -10.55 8.44
C GLN A 137 21.78 -10.75 7.17
N ILE A 138 21.40 -9.67 6.48
CA ILE A 138 20.58 -9.72 5.26
C ILE A 138 21.37 -10.32 4.08
N ASN A 139 22.69 -10.14 4.02
CA ASN A 139 23.53 -10.67 2.93
C ASN A 139 23.85 -12.17 3.01
N ARG A 140 23.49 -12.88 4.10
CA ARG A 140 23.72 -14.34 4.15
C ARG A 140 22.81 -15.13 3.21
N ASN A 141 21.69 -14.54 2.79
CA ASN A 141 20.64 -15.26 2.06
C ASN A 141 20.34 -14.68 0.66
N LYS A 142 21.16 -13.76 0.12
CA LYS A 142 20.91 -13.20 -1.22
C LYS A 142 21.63 -14.03 -2.28
N PRO A 143 20.95 -14.49 -3.35
CA PRO A 143 21.62 -15.07 -4.49
C PRO A 143 22.53 -14.01 -5.15
N SER A 144 23.74 -14.43 -5.51
CA SER A 144 24.75 -13.59 -6.16
C SER A 144 24.22 -13.10 -7.52
N TYR A 145 23.84 -11.83 -7.59
CA TYR A 145 23.48 -11.19 -8.84
C TYR A 145 24.77 -10.76 -9.55
N PHE A 146 25.00 -11.28 -10.75
CA PHE A 146 26.19 -11.01 -11.56
C PHE A 146 26.14 -9.57 -12.10
N SER A 147 26.70 -8.61 -11.35
CA SER A 147 26.95 -7.27 -11.88
C SER A 147 28.32 -7.23 -12.55
N THR A 148 28.35 -6.98 -13.86
CA THR A 148 29.60 -6.77 -14.60
C THR A 148 30.32 -5.53 -14.04
N GLY A 149 31.53 -5.75 -13.51
CA GLY A 149 32.25 -4.84 -12.61
C GLY A 149 32.87 -3.58 -13.22
N ILE A 150 32.10 -2.79 -13.99
CA ILE A 150 32.53 -1.47 -14.47
C ILE A 150 31.38 -0.47 -14.26
N GLN A 151 31.40 0.24 -13.13
CA GLN A 151 30.56 1.42 -12.93
C GLN A 151 31.18 2.63 -13.63
N ARG A 152 31.08 2.67 -14.97
CA ARG A 152 31.36 3.88 -15.75
C ARG A 152 30.04 4.49 -16.21
N GLY A 153 29.78 5.69 -15.71
CA GLY A 153 28.64 6.52 -16.09
C GLY A 153 27.43 6.25 -15.20
N LYS A 154 26.95 7.31 -14.55
CA LYS A 154 25.54 7.38 -14.14
C LYS A 154 24.76 6.97 -15.38
N ALA A 155 24.06 5.83 -15.35
CA ALA A 155 23.05 5.56 -16.34
C ALA A 155 22.10 6.75 -16.24
N SER A 156 22.20 7.69 -17.18
CA SER A 156 21.12 8.61 -17.43
C SER A 156 19.93 7.72 -17.61
N ASN A 157 18.96 7.84 -16.71
CA ASN A 157 17.65 7.24 -16.90
C ASN A 157 17.19 7.73 -18.28
N ILE A 158 17.35 6.89 -19.31
CA ILE A 158 16.95 7.18 -20.69
C ILE A 158 15.42 7.29 -20.78
N PHE A 159 14.72 6.81 -19.74
CA PHE A 159 13.31 7.06 -19.53
C PHE A 159 13.09 8.17 -18.52
N ALA A 160 12.26 9.14 -18.91
CA ALA A 160 11.60 10.03 -17.97
C ALA A 160 10.91 9.17 -16.89
N PRO A 161 10.94 9.57 -15.61
CA PRO A 161 10.17 8.91 -14.56
C PRO A 161 8.72 8.83 -15.03
N VAL A 162 8.24 7.62 -15.30
CA VAL A 162 6.82 7.41 -15.61
C VAL A 162 6.04 7.90 -14.40
N PRO A 163 5.09 8.82 -14.56
CA PRO A 163 4.21 9.22 -13.47
C PRO A 163 3.59 7.96 -12.87
N LYS A 164 3.94 7.67 -11.62
CA LYS A 164 3.27 6.64 -10.86
C LYS A 164 1.94 7.26 -10.48
N ASP A 165 0.93 7.08 -11.32
CA ASP A 165 -0.44 7.38 -10.94
C ASP A 165 -0.77 6.42 -9.80
N GLU A 166 -0.64 6.91 -8.56
CA GLU A 166 -1.22 6.31 -7.35
C GLU A 166 -2.75 6.42 -7.42
N SER A 167 -3.33 5.90 -8.50
CA SER A 167 -4.75 5.77 -8.67
C SER A 167 -5.26 4.82 -7.60
N LYS A 168 -6.29 5.27 -6.87
CA LYS A 168 -6.95 4.42 -5.88
C LYS A 168 -7.42 3.14 -6.58
N PRO A 169 -7.31 1.96 -5.93
CA PRO A 169 -7.79 0.71 -6.49
C PRO A 169 -9.23 0.86 -6.98
N TYR A 170 -9.52 0.34 -8.18
CA TYR A 170 -10.88 0.39 -8.72
C TYR A 170 -11.83 -0.39 -7.81
N VAL A 171 -12.85 0.30 -7.28
CA VAL A 171 -13.91 -0.32 -6.49
C VAL A 171 -15.09 -0.57 -7.42
N TYR A 172 -15.48 -1.83 -7.57
CA TYR A 172 -16.67 -2.19 -8.33
C TYR A 172 -17.91 -1.86 -7.50
N GLU A 173 -18.61 -0.79 -7.86
CA GLU A 173 -19.93 -0.48 -7.33
C GLU A 173 -21.02 -1.06 -8.23
N THR A 174 -22.03 -1.67 -7.63
CA THR A 174 -23.18 -2.17 -8.40
C THR A 174 -23.96 -0.98 -8.93
N ARG A 175 -24.13 -0.92 -10.25
CA ARG A 175 -24.87 0.18 -10.88
C ARG A 175 -26.34 0.15 -10.48
N GLU A 176 -26.81 1.22 -9.84
CA GLU A 176 -28.23 1.43 -9.62
C GLU A 176 -28.89 1.88 -10.93
N LEU A 177 -29.92 1.14 -11.37
CA LEU A 177 -30.69 1.47 -12.56
C LEU A 177 -31.98 2.18 -12.13
N GLU A 178 -32.16 3.42 -12.59
CA GLU A 178 -33.42 4.15 -12.43
C GLU A 178 -34.47 3.55 -13.39
N LEU A 179 -35.29 2.64 -12.86
CA LEU A 179 -36.32 1.96 -13.66
C LEU A 179 -37.56 2.83 -13.93
N ASN A 180 -37.77 3.89 -13.15
CA ASN A 180 -38.93 4.80 -13.29
C ASN A 180 -40.24 4.03 -13.52
N GLY A 181 -40.54 3.09 -12.63
CA GLY A 181 -41.63 2.15 -12.78
C GLY A 181 -41.98 1.41 -11.49
N PRO A 182 -43.08 0.65 -11.49
CA PRO A 182 -43.47 -0.16 -10.34
C PRO A 182 -42.42 -1.23 -10.04
N LYS A 183 -42.27 -1.59 -8.76
CA LYS A 183 -41.35 -2.67 -8.34
C LYS A 183 -41.76 -4.00 -8.97
N LEU A 184 -40.76 -4.76 -9.42
CA LEU A 184 -40.97 -6.07 -10.01
C LEU A 184 -41.60 -7.04 -8.99
N PRO A 185 -42.64 -7.82 -9.35
CA PRO A 185 -43.24 -8.80 -8.45
C PRO A 185 -42.25 -9.90 -8.07
N SER A 186 -42.40 -10.44 -6.86
CA SER A 186 -41.58 -11.55 -6.38
C SER A 186 -41.88 -12.85 -7.15
N ILE A 187 -40.91 -13.75 -7.22
CA ILE A 187 -41.05 -15.06 -7.89
C ILE A 187 -42.27 -15.83 -7.36
N LYS A 188 -42.52 -15.78 -6.04
CA LYS A 188 -43.68 -16.43 -5.41
C LYS A 188 -45.01 -15.88 -5.95
N GLU A 189 -45.08 -14.56 -6.19
CA GLU A 189 -46.28 -13.93 -6.75
C GLU A 189 -46.48 -14.31 -8.21
N LEU A 190 -45.39 -14.45 -8.98
CA LEU A 190 -45.44 -14.89 -10.38
C LEU A 190 -46.00 -16.30 -10.51
N VAL A 191 -45.59 -17.21 -9.62
CA VAL A 191 -46.12 -18.57 -9.52
C VAL A 191 -47.60 -18.56 -9.13
N ASN A 192 -47.96 -17.83 -8.06
CA ASN A 192 -49.34 -17.77 -7.56
C ASN A 192 -50.32 -17.19 -8.59
N LYS A 193 -49.89 -16.17 -9.33
CA LYS A 193 -50.68 -15.53 -10.40
C LYS A 193 -50.62 -16.30 -11.73
N LYS A 194 -49.95 -17.47 -11.76
CA LYS A 194 -49.82 -18.35 -12.94
C LYS A 194 -49.21 -17.71 -14.18
N TYR A 195 -48.39 -16.66 -14.02
CA TYR A 195 -47.72 -16.00 -15.15
C TYR A 195 -46.74 -16.93 -15.87
N LEU A 196 -46.17 -17.89 -15.16
CA LEU A 196 -45.23 -18.88 -15.71
C LEU A 196 -45.89 -19.81 -16.74
N ASN A 197 -47.21 -19.96 -16.75
CA ASN A 197 -47.92 -20.77 -17.74
C ASN A 197 -47.84 -20.19 -19.16
N ASN A 198 -47.56 -18.88 -19.28
CA ASN A 198 -47.40 -18.21 -20.57
C ASN A 198 -45.99 -18.34 -21.14
N VAL A 199 -45.05 -18.92 -20.37
CA VAL A 199 -43.68 -19.15 -20.79
C VAL A 199 -43.54 -20.60 -21.24
N ARG A 200 -42.72 -20.83 -22.26
CA ARG A 200 -42.44 -22.19 -22.77
C ARG A 200 -41.88 -23.09 -21.66
N SER A 201 -42.16 -24.38 -21.77
CA SER A 201 -41.56 -25.41 -20.93
C SER A 201 -40.05 -25.50 -21.16
N THR A 202 -39.28 -25.74 -20.10
CA THR A 202 -37.81 -25.82 -20.13
C THR A 202 -37.34 -27.25 -20.35
N ASP A 203 -36.47 -27.43 -21.34
CA ASP A 203 -35.79 -28.70 -21.60
C ASP A 203 -34.65 -28.95 -20.58
N GLU A 204 -34.26 -30.21 -20.40
CA GLU A 204 -33.20 -30.59 -19.43
C GLU A 204 -31.83 -30.01 -19.80
N VAL A 205 -31.53 -29.91 -21.10
CA VAL A 205 -30.31 -29.29 -21.61
C VAL A 205 -30.25 -27.80 -21.27
N GLU A 206 -31.38 -27.09 -21.39
CA GLU A 206 -31.48 -25.66 -21.09
C GLU A 206 -31.40 -25.39 -19.60
N ARG A 207 -31.98 -26.28 -18.79
CA ARG A 207 -31.89 -26.23 -17.33
C ARG A 207 -30.46 -26.44 -16.86
N ALA A 208 -29.72 -27.37 -17.49
CA ALA A 208 -28.29 -27.55 -17.24
C ALA A 208 -27.47 -26.31 -17.65
N GLY A 209 -27.93 -25.56 -18.66
CA GLY A 209 -27.41 -24.24 -19.04
C GLY A 209 -27.83 -23.09 -18.11
N GLY A 210 -28.59 -23.38 -17.04
CA GLY A 210 -29.04 -22.38 -16.06
C GLY A 210 -30.29 -21.59 -16.47
N PHE A 211 -30.99 -22.00 -17.52
CA PHE A 211 -32.23 -21.35 -17.94
C PHE A 211 -33.41 -21.82 -17.07
N GLU A 212 -34.15 -20.86 -16.52
CA GLU A 212 -35.42 -21.06 -15.84
C GLU A 212 -36.53 -20.16 -16.42
N PRO A 213 -37.79 -20.63 -16.52
CA PRO A 213 -38.89 -19.87 -17.15
C PRO A 213 -39.15 -18.51 -16.51
N TYR A 214 -38.87 -18.36 -15.21
CA TYR A 214 -39.13 -17.12 -14.51
C TYR A 214 -38.24 -15.97 -15.01
N TYR A 215 -37.03 -16.24 -15.53
CA TYR A 215 -36.16 -15.20 -16.05
C TYR A 215 -36.78 -14.49 -17.25
N SER A 216 -37.37 -15.25 -18.17
CA SER A 216 -38.08 -14.71 -19.33
C SER A 216 -39.29 -13.87 -18.91
N CYS A 217 -40.05 -14.34 -17.92
CA CYS A 217 -41.19 -13.61 -17.39
C CYS A 217 -40.76 -12.31 -16.70
N CYS A 218 -39.75 -12.35 -15.84
CA CYS A 218 -39.19 -11.18 -15.17
C CYS A 218 -38.63 -10.17 -16.16
N ARG A 219 -37.93 -10.62 -17.20
CA ARG A 219 -37.39 -9.73 -18.25
C ARG A 219 -38.50 -9.01 -19.01
N ALA A 220 -39.55 -9.73 -19.40
CA ALA A 220 -40.69 -9.16 -20.09
C ALA A 220 -41.43 -8.13 -19.21
N LEU A 221 -41.62 -8.44 -17.92
CA LEU A 221 -42.22 -7.50 -16.97
C LEU A 221 -41.34 -6.28 -16.71
N LEU A 222 -40.01 -6.46 -16.63
CA LEU A 222 -39.08 -5.36 -16.48
C LEU A 222 -39.13 -4.42 -17.68
N ASP A 223 -39.17 -4.94 -18.90
CA ASP A 223 -39.32 -4.11 -20.10
C ASP A 223 -40.67 -3.41 -20.16
N ALA A 224 -41.74 -4.07 -19.72
CA ALA A 224 -43.07 -3.45 -19.64
C ALA A 224 -43.17 -2.38 -18.54
N PHE A 225 -42.41 -2.52 -17.45
CA PHE A 225 -42.49 -1.64 -16.28
C PHE A 225 -41.47 -0.51 -16.31
N CYS A 226 -40.38 -0.66 -17.05
CA CYS A 226 -39.36 0.38 -17.18
C CYS A 226 -39.92 1.60 -17.92
N GLY A 227 -39.76 2.80 -17.33
CA GLY A 227 -40.16 4.06 -17.96
C GLY A 227 -41.67 4.35 -17.96
N LEU A 228 -42.47 3.63 -17.15
CA LEU A 228 -43.90 3.90 -16.99
C LEU A 228 -44.17 5.22 -16.24
N TYR A 229 -43.31 5.55 -15.29
CA TYR A 229 -43.43 6.78 -14.51
C TYR A 229 -42.62 7.88 -15.16
N PHE A 230 -43.27 9.02 -15.36
CA PHE A 230 -42.61 10.23 -15.79
C PHE A 230 -42.08 10.97 -14.56
N ASN A 231 -40.77 10.90 -14.34
CA ASN A 231 -40.09 11.77 -13.39
C ASN A 231 -39.76 13.08 -14.11
N ASN A 232 -40.53 14.13 -13.81
CA ASN A 232 -40.15 15.51 -14.11
C ASN A 232 -39.03 15.90 -13.15
N ASN A 233 -37.78 15.62 -13.54
CA ASN A 233 -36.62 16.30 -12.98
C ASN A 233 -36.29 17.52 -13.85
#